data_AF-A0A2N1QL86-F1
#
_entry.id   AF-A0A2N1QL86-F1
#
_cell.length_a   1.000
_cell.length_b   1.000
_cell.length_c   1.000
_cell.angle_alpha   90.00
_cell.angle_beta   90.00
_cell.angle_gamma   90.00
#
_symmetry.space_group_name_H-M   'P 1'
#
loop_
_entity.id
_entity.type
_entity.pdbx_description
1 polymer ?
#
loop_
_entity_poly.entity_id
_entity_poly.type
_entity_poly.pdbx_seq_one_letter_code
_entity_poly.pdbx_strand_id
1 'polypeptide(L)' 'MDSAQLQALLRSKVETMPNKARRVVEYLLANAREAAFLSIGEVAEKLNVSKAQLVRVS' A
#
# COMPACT_ATOMS: atom_id res chain seq x y z
N MET A 1 3.77 12.64 10.32
CA MET A 1 2.61 12.66 9.41
C MET A 1 1.44 12.07 10.14
N ASP A 2 0.29 12.74 10.07
CA ASP A 2 -0.98 12.10 10.45
C ASP A 2 -1.49 11.18 9.32
N SER A 3 -2.50 10.36 9.62
CA SER A 3 -3.07 9.40 8.67
C SER A 3 -3.70 10.09 7.44
N ALA A 4 -4.29 11.27 7.61
CA ALA A 4 -4.92 12.00 6.52
C ALA A 4 -3.88 12.57 5.54
N GLN A 5 -2.77 13.10 6.07
CA GLN A 5 -1.60 13.53 5.30
C GLN A 5 -0.98 12.36 4.53
N LEU A 6 -0.91 11.18 5.14
CA LEU A 6 -0.42 9.97 4.46
C LEU A 6 -1.34 9.55 3.31
N GLN A 7 -2.64 9.50 3.55
CA GLN A 7 -3.60 9.17 2.49
C GLN A 7 -3.56 10.19 1.34
N ALA A 8 -3.48 11.48 1.65
CA ALA A 8 -3.38 12.53 0.64
C ALA A 8 -2.10 12.39 -0.21
N LEU A 9 -0.95 12.13 0.44
CA LEU A 9 0.32 11.90 -0.25
C LEU A 9 0.29 10.66 -1.15
N LEU A 10 -0.30 9.56 -0.65
CA LEU A 10 -0.42 8.32 -1.42
C LEU A 10 -1.33 8.52 -2.63
N ARG A 11 -2.46 9.22 -2.47
CA ARG A 11 -3.38 9.54 -3.57
C ARG A 11 -2.75 10.43 -4.64
N SER A 12 -1.93 11.41 -4.26
CA SER A 12 -1.29 12.30 -5.24
C SER A 12 -0.23 11.60 -6.10
N LYS A 13 0.34 10.50 -5.62
CA LYS A 13 1.40 9.76 -6.33
C LYS A 13 0.90 8.51 -7.06
N VAL A 14 -0.25 7.94 -6.68
CA VAL A 14 -0.72 6.61 -7.13
C VAL A 14 -0.74 6.45 -8.66
N GLU A 15 -1.09 7.50 -9.40
CA GLU A 15 -1.16 7.48 -10.85
C GLU A 15 0.22 7.37 -11.52
N THR A 16 1.27 7.85 -10.87
CA THR A 16 2.65 7.78 -11.39
C THR A 16 3.41 6.52 -10.96
N MET A 17 2.85 5.73 -10.04
CA MET A 17 3.53 4.57 -9.48
C MET A 17 3.62 3.39 -10.46
N PRO A 18 4.71 2.60 -10.41
CA PRO A 18 4.78 1.31 -11.11
C PRO A 18 3.65 0.38 -10.69
N ASN A 19 3.14 -0.45 -11.61
CA ASN A 19 1.96 -1.31 -11.40
C ASN A 19 1.95 -2.07 -10.07
N LYS A 20 3.08 -2.64 -9.63
CA LYS A 20 3.16 -3.38 -8.35
C LYS A 20 3.05 -2.46 -7.12
N ALA A 21 3.70 -1.30 -7.14
CA ALA A 21 3.62 -0.32 -6.06
C ALA A 21 2.22 0.32 -6.01
N ARG A 22 1.65 0.63 -7.18
CA ARG A 22 0.28 1.14 -7.32
C ARG A 22 -0.73 0.20 -6.65
N ARG A 23 -0.67 -1.10 -6.96
CA ARG A 23 -1.56 -2.12 -6.36
C ARG A 23 -1.47 -2.16 -4.83
N VAL A 24 -0.26 -2.01 -4.27
CA VAL A 24 -0.08 -1.94 -2.82
C VAL A 24 -0.74 -0.69 -2.24
N VAL A 25 -0.52 0.47 -2.85
CA VAL A 25 -1.10 1.74 -2.38
C VAL A 25 -2.62 1.74 -2.50
N GLU A 26 -3.17 1.29 -3.61
CA GLU A 26 -4.62 1.17 -3.82
C GLU A 26 -5.26 0.26 -2.77
N TYR A 27 -4.64 -0.89 -2.48
CA TYR A 27 -5.10 -1.79 -1.43
C TYR A 27 -5.09 -1.13 -0.06
N LEU A 28 -4.01 -0.44 0.31
CA LEU A 28 -3.89 0.24 1.60
C LEU A 28 -4.90 1.39 1.74
N LEU A 29 -5.15 2.15 0.67
CA LEU A 29 -6.13 3.25 0.66
C LEU A 29 -7.57 2.74 0.77
N ALA A 30 -7.89 1.59 0.16
CA ALA A 30 -9.22 1.00 0.20
C ALA A 30 -9.48 0.19 1.48
N ASN A 31 -8.45 -0.43 2.06
CA ASN A 31 -8.57 -1.41 3.14
C ASN A 31 -7.74 -1.05 4.38
N ALA A 32 -7.49 0.23 4.64
CA ALA A 32 -6.60 0.70 5.71
C ALA A 32 -6.90 0.07 7.08
N ARG A 33 -8.19 -0.11 7.41
CA ARG A 33 -8.61 -0.76 8.67
C ARG A 33 -8.26 -2.25 8.70
N GLU A 34 -8.57 -2.99 7.64
CA GLU A 34 -8.28 -4.43 7.57
C GLU A 34 -6.77 -4.67 7.55
N ALA A 35 -6.03 -3.91 6.73
CA ALA A 35 -4.59 -4.04 6.57
C ALA A 35 -3.82 -3.84 7.89
N ALA A 36 -4.38 -3.08 8.84
CA ALA A 36 -3.78 -2.89 10.18
C ALA A 36 -3.78 -4.18 11.03
N PHE A 37 -4.62 -5.16 10.71
CA PHE A 37 -4.71 -6.45 11.40
C PHE A 37 -4.06 -7.60 10.63
N LEU A 38 -3.47 -7.33 9.47
CA LEU A 38 -2.78 -8.32 8.65
C LEU A 38 -1.28 -8.15 8.77
N SER A 39 -0.55 -9.26 8.80
CA SER A 39 0.90 -9.23 8.66
C SER A 39 1.29 -8.80 7.24
N ILE A 40 2.50 -8.27 7.12
CA ILE A 40 3.08 -7.93 5.81
C ILE A 40 3.15 -9.14 4.86
N GLY A 41 3.23 -10.37 5.39
CA GLY A 41 3.20 -11.59 4.60
C GLY A 41 1.84 -11.81 3.95
N GLU A 42 0.78 -11.74 4.75
CA GLU A 42 -0.59 -11.94 4.29
C GLU A 42 -0.97 -10.89 3.23
N VAL A 43 -0.58 -9.62 3.44
CA VAL A 43 -0.83 -8.58 2.44
C VAL A 43 -0.01 -8.81 1.16
N ALA A 44 1.26 -9.23 1.28
CA ALA A 44 2.10 -9.52 0.13
C ALA A 44 1.56 -10.70 -0.70
N GLU A 45 1.07 -11.75 -0.05
CA GLU A 45 0.41 -12.90 -0.68
C GLU A 45 -0.90 -12.49 -1.38
N LYS A 46 -1.79 -11.76 -0.69
CA LYS A 46 -3.04 -11.22 -1.28
C LYS A 46 -2.77 -10.41 -2.55
N LEU A 47 -1.68 -9.64 -2.56
CA LEU A 47 -1.33 -8.76 -3.68
C LEU A 47 -0.37 -9.40 -4.70
N ASN A 48 0.04 -10.66 -4.52
CA ASN A 48 1.01 -11.32 -5.40
C ASN A 48 2.26 -10.44 -5.64
N VAL A 49 2.85 -9.93 -4.55
CA VAL A 49 4.09 -9.15 -4.52
C VAL A 49 5.03 -9.72 -3.48
N SER A 50 6.33 -9.42 -3.54
CA SER A 50 7.24 -9.81 -2.47
C SER A 50 7.10 -8.90 -1.25
N LYS A 51 7.40 -9.41 -0.05
CA LYS A 51 7.45 -8.58 1.17
C LYS A 51 8.36 -7.36 0.99
N ALA A 52 9.49 -7.52 0.29
CA ALA A 52 10.41 -6.43 -0.02
C ALA A 52 9.78 -5.34 -0.93
N GLN A 53 8.90 -5.72 -1.85
CA GLN A 53 8.18 -4.74 -2.67
C GLN A 53 7.18 -3.94 -1.85
N LEU A 54 6.52 -4.56 -0.87
CA LEU A 54 5.58 -3.90 0.02
C LEU A 54 6.28 -2.87 0.92
N VAL A 55 7.48 -3.18 1.43
CA VAL A 55 8.28 -2.24 2.25
C VAL A 55 8.84 -1.06 1.43
N ARG A 56 9.14 -1.26 0.14
CA ARG A 56 9.82 -0.25 -0.70
C ARG A 56 8.88 0.78 -1.36
N VAL A 57 7.58 0.71 -1.11
CA VAL A 57 6.62 1.68 -1.65
C VAL A 57 6.98 3.09 -1.15
N SER A 58 7.21 4.02 -2.08
CA SER A 58 7.65 5.42 -1.85
C SER A 58 6.98 6.43 -2.78
#